data_AF-A0A0B5H0Z6-F1
#
_entry.id   AF-A0A0B5H0Z6-F1
#
_cell.length_a   1.000
_cell.length_b   1.000
_cell.length_c   1.000
_cell.angle_alpha   90.00
_cell.angle_beta   90.00
_cell.angle_gamma   90.00
#
_symmetry.space_group_name_H-M   'P 1'
#
loop_
_entity.id
_entity.type
_entity.pdbx_description
1 polymer ?
#
loop_
_entity_poly.entity_id
_entity_poly.type
_entity_poly.pdbx_seq_one_letter_code
_entity_poly.pdbx_strand_id
1 'polypeptide(L)'
;MAKDIEASAPEGAEFSAKDYSDPPPAPIIDFEELTKWSLYRAVIAEFVATLLFLYITVATVIGYKHQSDPTVDAADAACSGVGILGIAWSFGGMIFILVYCTAG
;
A
#
# COMPACT_ATOMS: atom_id res chain seq x y z
N MET A 1 -30.85 -51.36 -50.22
CA MET A 1 -29.97 -51.92 -49.17
C MET A 1 -29.58 -50.72 -48.29
N ALA A 2 -30.38 -50.22 -47.35
CA ALA A 2 -30.86 -50.83 -46.11
C ALA A 2 -29.72 -51.45 -45.29
N LYS A 3 -29.24 -50.73 -44.26
CA LYS A 3 -29.35 -51.15 -42.85
C LYS A 3 -28.89 -50.05 -41.89
N ASP A 4 -29.83 -49.59 -41.07
CA ASP A 4 -29.69 -48.76 -39.87
C ASP A 4 -29.01 -49.51 -38.70
N ILE A 5 -28.62 -48.75 -37.66
CA ILE A 5 -28.71 -49.02 -36.19
C ILE A 5 -27.56 -48.24 -35.51
N GLU A 6 -27.78 -47.06 -34.89
CA GLU A 6 -28.44 -46.74 -33.61
C GLU A 6 -27.41 -46.61 -32.47
N ALA A 7 -27.39 -45.43 -31.81
CA ALA A 7 -27.29 -45.26 -30.35
C ALA A 7 -26.76 -43.84 -29.99
N SER A 8 -27.71 -42.93 -29.77
CA SER A 8 -27.83 -42.07 -28.59
C SER A 8 -26.56 -41.60 -27.86
N ALA A 9 -26.37 -40.27 -27.85
CA ALA A 9 -25.55 -39.53 -26.89
C ALA A 9 -26.01 -39.75 -25.42
N PRO A 10 -25.18 -39.45 -24.41
CA PRO A 10 -25.20 -38.09 -23.89
C PRO A 10 -23.84 -37.51 -23.47
N GLU A 11 -23.73 -36.20 -23.67
CA GLU A 11 -23.13 -35.23 -22.73
C GLU A 11 -21.78 -35.59 -22.11
N GLY A 12 -20.73 -35.48 -22.92
CA GLY A 12 -19.39 -35.20 -22.41
C GLY A 12 -19.33 -33.76 -21.92
N ALA A 13 -19.80 -33.55 -20.69
CA ALA A 13 -19.56 -32.40 -19.82
C ALA A 13 -19.31 -31.07 -20.55
N GLU A 14 -20.38 -30.28 -20.70
CA GLU A 14 -20.24 -28.82 -20.73
C GLU A 14 -19.40 -28.40 -19.51
N PHE A 15 -18.09 -28.25 -19.69
CA PHE A 15 -17.34 -27.34 -18.86
C PHE A 15 -17.85 -25.96 -19.24
N SER A 16 -18.90 -25.54 -18.52
CA SER A 16 -19.44 -24.19 -18.46
C SER A 16 -18.32 -23.22 -18.80
N ALA A 17 -18.39 -22.66 -20.02
CA ALA A 17 -17.44 -21.70 -20.51
C ALA A 17 -17.33 -20.63 -19.42
N LYS A 18 -16.13 -20.41 -18.89
CA LYS A 18 -15.89 -19.37 -17.88
C LYS A 18 -16.55 -18.08 -18.37
N ASP A 19 -17.62 -17.64 -17.71
CA ASP A 19 -18.35 -16.38 -17.98
C ASP A 19 -17.50 -15.12 -17.69
N TYR A 20 -16.20 -15.29 -17.43
CA TYR A 20 -15.28 -14.19 -17.23
C TYR A 20 -14.66 -13.79 -18.57
N SER A 21 -15.25 -12.76 -19.19
CA SER A 21 -14.55 -12.01 -20.24
C SER A 21 -13.51 -11.12 -19.57
N ASP A 22 -12.25 -11.30 -19.95
CA ASP A 22 -11.15 -10.48 -19.45
C ASP A 22 -11.41 -9.03 -19.90
N PRO A 23 -11.50 -8.06 -18.96
CA PRO A 23 -11.71 -6.67 -19.35
C PRO A 23 -10.56 -6.20 -20.24
N PRO A 24 -10.82 -5.29 -21.20
CA PRO A 24 -9.78 -4.70 -22.01
C PRO A 24 -8.70 -4.09 -21.10
N PRO A 25 -7.41 -4.12 -21.51
CA PRO A 25 -6.33 -3.57 -20.70
C PRO A 25 -6.64 -2.14 -20.28
N ALA A 26 -6.57 -1.87 -18.97
CA ALA A 26 -6.81 -0.54 -18.46
C ALA A 26 -5.83 0.45 -19.11
N PRO A 27 -6.31 1.61 -19.59
CA PRO A 27 -5.42 2.67 -20.04
C PRO A 27 -4.45 3.06 -18.94
N ILE A 28 -3.18 3.27 -19.29
CA ILE A 28 -2.11 3.60 -18.33
C ILE A 28 -2.39 4.95 -17.65
N ILE A 29 -3.03 5.87 -18.38
CA ILE A 29 -3.40 7.20 -17.93
C ILE A 29 -4.79 7.51 -18.46
N ASP A 30 -5.68 7.97 -17.59
CA ASP A 30 -6.91 8.63 -17.98
C ASP A 30 -6.67 10.14 -18.08
N PHE A 31 -6.57 10.67 -19.30
CA PHE A 31 -6.33 12.09 -19.54
C PHE A 31 -7.48 12.98 -19.04
N GLU A 32 -8.69 12.45 -18.86
CA GLU A 32 -9.79 13.20 -18.27
C GLU A 32 -9.52 13.49 -16.78
N GLU A 33 -8.78 12.62 -16.09
CA GLU A 33 -8.46 12.75 -14.67
C GLU A 33 -7.46 13.87 -14.37
N LEU A 34 -6.57 14.20 -15.31
CA LEU A 34 -5.62 15.32 -15.20
C LEU A 34 -6.30 16.70 -15.10
N THR A 35 -7.56 16.79 -15.55
CA THR A 35 -8.36 18.02 -15.46
C THR A 35 -9.17 18.10 -14.17
N LYS A 36 -9.29 17.00 -13.40
CA LYS A 36 -10.12 16.93 -12.20
C LYS A 36 -9.41 17.57 -11.01
N TRP A 37 -10.11 18.44 -10.30
CA TRP A 37 -9.62 19.07 -9.07
C TRP A 37 -9.34 18.06 -7.94
N SER A 38 -10.03 16.93 -7.95
CA SER A 38 -9.80 15.82 -7.00
C SER A 38 -8.39 15.24 -7.13
N LEU A 39 -7.84 15.13 -8.35
CA LEU A 39 -6.49 14.63 -8.58
C LEU A 39 -5.45 15.55 -7.90
N TYR A 40 -5.56 16.86 -8.11
CA TYR A 40 -4.66 17.83 -7.47
C TYR A 40 -4.72 17.76 -5.94
N ARG A 41 -5.93 17.65 -5.36
CA ARG A 41 -6.10 17.51 -3.92
C ARG A 41 -5.49 16.22 -3.38
N ALA A 42 -5.70 15.09 -4.07
CA ALA A 42 -5.14 13.79 -3.68
C ALA A 42 -3.60 13.81 -3.73
N VAL A 43 -3.01 14.33 -4.81
CA VAL A 43 -1.55 14.43 -4.95
C VAL A 43 -0.95 15.34 -3.89
N ILE A 44 -1.59 16.48 -3.57
CA ILE A 44 -1.14 17.36 -2.49
C ILE A 44 -1.21 16.65 -1.13
N ALA A 45 -2.31 15.92 -0.86
CA ALA A 45 -2.47 15.19 0.38
C ALA A 45 -1.38 14.12 0.55
N GLU A 46 -1.10 13.33 -0.49
CA GLU A 46 -0.03 12.32 -0.49
C GLU A 46 1.36 12.95 -0.32
N PHE A 47 1.63 14.07 -1.01
CA PHE A 47 2.89 14.79 -0.86
C PHE A 47 3.10 15.29 0.58
N VAL A 48 2.09 15.91 1.18
CA VAL A 48 2.17 16.41 2.56
C VAL A 48 2.28 15.25 3.55
N ALA A 49 1.52 14.17 3.36
CA ALA A 49 1.57 13.01 4.23
C ALA A 49 2.95 12.35 4.22
N THR A 50 3.54 12.14 3.04
CA THR A 50 4.88 11.55 2.91
C THR A 50 5.98 12.46 3.46
N LEU A 51 5.86 13.78 3.29
CA LEU A 51 6.78 14.76 3.90
C LEU A 51 6.74 14.65 5.43
N LEU A 52 5.54 14.66 6.02
CA LEU A 52 5.37 14.54 7.47
C LEU A 52 5.84 13.17 7.99
N PHE A 53 5.54 12.10 7.26
CA PHE A 53 5.98 10.75 7.59
C PHE A 53 7.50 10.67 7.69
N LEU A 54 8.21 11.13 6.66
CA LEU A 54 9.68 11.12 6.66
C LEU A 54 10.24 12.05 7.74
N TYR A 55 9.68 13.25 7.90
CA TYR A 55 10.15 14.17 8.93
C TYR A 55 10.10 13.54 10.32
N ILE A 56 8.95 13.01 10.74
CA ILE A 56 8.78 12.48 12.09
C ILE A 56 9.63 11.21 12.30
N THR A 57 9.62 10.28 11.35
CA THR A 57 10.35 9.01 11.50
C THR A 57 11.86 9.21 11.46
N VAL A 58 12.38 10.00 10.52
CA VAL A 58 13.82 10.26 10.40
C VAL A 58 14.32 11.10 11.57
N ALA A 59 13.57 12.13 11.98
CA ALA A 59 13.94 12.93 13.15
C ALA A 59 13.98 12.08 14.43
N THR A 60 13.06 11.12 14.58
CA THR A 60 13.04 10.19 15.72
C THR A 60 14.26 9.26 15.71
N VAL A 61 14.64 8.73 14.54
CA VAL A 61 15.83 7.88 14.40
C VAL A 61 17.11 8.66 14.69
N ILE A 62 17.26 9.86 14.14
CA ILE A 62 18.45 10.70 14.35
C ILE A 62 18.51 11.15 15.82
N GLY A 63 17.38 11.57 16.39
CA GLY A 63 17.27 11.98 17.79
C GLY A 63 17.67 10.85 18.74
N TYR A 64 17.16 9.63 18.51
CA TYR A 64 17.57 8.46 19.29
C TYR A 64 19.05 8.15 19.13
N LYS A 65 19.59 8.15 17.91
CA LYS A 65 21.02 7.88 17.66
C LYS A 65 21.92 8.89 18.38
N HIS A 66 21.52 10.16 18.42
CA HIS A 66 22.27 11.20 19.12
C HIS A 66 22.20 11.02 20.65
N GLN A 67 21.03 10.71 21.19
CA GLN A 67 20.82 10.50 22.64
C GLN A 67 21.43 9.20 23.17
N SER A 68 21.56 8.19 22.31
CA SER A 68 22.15 6.90 22.67
C SER A 68 23.65 6.80 22.37
N ASP A 69 24.29 7.89 21.93
CA ASP A 69 25.72 7.93 21.67
C ASP A 69 26.50 8.03 23.00
N PRO A 70 27.32 7.02 23.36
CA PRO A 70 28.10 7.00 24.59
C PRO A 70 29.15 8.11 24.65
N THR A 71 29.53 8.69 23.50
CA THR A 71 30.48 9.79 23.43
C THR A 71 29.85 11.15 23.72
N VAL A 72 28.52 11.24 23.64
CA VAL A 72 27.74 12.45 23.91
C VAL A 72 27.15 12.41 25.32
N ASP A 73 26.63 11.25 25.76
CA ASP A 73 26.02 11.06 27.09
C ASP A 73 26.65 9.88 27.85
N ALA A 74 27.71 10.14 28.62
CA ALA A 74 28.55 9.11 29.25
C ALA A 74 27.90 8.34 30.43
N ALA A 75 26.81 8.84 31.01
CA ALA A 75 26.21 8.26 32.21
C ALA A 75 25.06 7.28 31.94
N ASP A 76 24.25 7.51 30.89
CA ASP A 76 22.99 6.78 30.66
C ASP A 76 22.64 6.53 29.16
N ALA A 77 23.60 6.67 28.24
CA ALA A 77 23.36 6.50 26.79
C ALA A 77 22.65 5.18 26.39
N ALA A 78 22.88 4.08 27.12
CA ALA A 78 22.30 2.78 26.78
C ALA A 78 20.76 2.71 26.95
N CYS A 79 20.19 3.51 27.84
CA CYS A 79 18.75 3.54 28.15
C CYS A 79 18.09 4.89 27.85
N SER A 80 18.86 5.84 27.31
CA SER A 80 18.37 7.18 26.98
C SER A 80 17.54 7.19 25.69
N GLY A 81 16.58 8.11 25.64
CA GLY A 81 15.72 8.34 24.47
C GLY A 81 14.54 7.37 24.33
N VAL A 82 13.99 7.31 23.11
CA VAL A 82 12.76 6.56 22.82
C VAL A 82 12.99 5.05 22.63
N GLY A 83 14.24 4.62 22.50
CA GLY A 83 14.59 3.24 22.19
C GLY A 83 14.18 2.79 20.78
N ILE A 84 14.61 1.59 20.39
CA ILE A 84 14.21 0.97 19.12
C ILE A 84 12.69 0.72 19.09
N LEU A 85 12.08 0.44 20.24
CA LEU A 85 10.62 0.30 20.36
C LEU A 85 9.90 1.61 20.01
N GLY A 86 10.39 2.76 20.49
CA GLY A 86 9.83 4.06 20.16
C GLY A 86 10.02 4.43 18.69
N ILE A 87 11.15 4.06 18.10
CA ILE A 87 11.33 4.17 16.64
C ILE A 87 10.26 3.35 15.91
N ALA A 88 10.07 2.07 16.25
CA ALA A 88 9.06 1.24 15.61
C ALA A 88 7.64 1.82 15.75
N TRP A 89 7.31 2.39 16.91
CA TRP A 89 6.06 3.11 17.15
C TRP A 89 5.92 4.36 16.28
N SER A 90 7.01 5.09 16.02
CA SER A 90 6.96 6.27 15.14
C SER A 90 6.58 5.90 13.72
N PHE A 91 7.07 4.77 13.19
CA PHE A 91 6.70 4.28 11.87
C PHE A 91 5.23 3.84 11.82
N GLY A 92 4.83 2.93 12.72
CA GLY A 92 3.46 2.41 12.73
C GLY A 92 2.41 3.48 13.08
N GLY A 93 2.70 4.30 14.09
CA GLY A 93 1.81 5.37 14.54
C GLY A 93 1.61 6.46 13.50
N MET A 94 2.68 6.88 12.82
CA MET A 94 2.55 7.89 11.76
C MET A 94 1.77 7.36 10.55
N ILE A 95 2.00 6.12 10.12
CA ILE A 95 1.20 5.53 9.03
C ILE A 95 -0.27 5.43 9.43
N PHE A 96 -0.59 4.97 10.64
CA PHE A 96 -1.97 4.90 11.13
C PHE A 96 -2.67 6.27 11.07
N ILE A 97 -2.02 7.32 11.57
CA ILE A 97 -2.56 8.68 11.56
C ILE A 97 -2.71 9.22 10.13
N LEU A 98 -1.67 9.09 9.30
CA LEU A 98 -1.64 9.67 7.96
C LEU A 98 -2.62 8.99 7.02
N VAL A 99 -2.75 7.65 7.08
CA VAL A 99 -3.77 6.91 6.34
C VAL A 99 -5.17 7.39 6.76
N TYR A 100 -5.41 7.56 8.06
CA TYR A 100 -6.67 8.11 8.55
C TYR A 100 -6.96 9.52 8.01
N CYS A 101 -5.94 10.38 7.91
CA CYS A 101 -6.10 11.74 7.40
C CYS A 101 -6.23 11.85 5.88
N THR A 102 -5.69 10.90 5.11
CA THR A 102 -5.60 10.98 3.63
C THR A 102 -6.58 10.07 2.89
N ALA A 103 -7.24 9.12 3.57
CA ALA A 103 -8.21 8.21 2.97
C ALA A 103 -9.57 8.87 2.57
N GLY A 104 -9.67 10.20 2.61
CA GLY A 104 -10.92 10.96 2.40
C GLY A 104 -10.99 11.76 1.11
#